data_AF-A0AAN0NKX9-F1
#
_entry.id   AF-A0AAN0NKX9-F1
#
_cell.length_a   1.000
_cell.length_b   1.000
_cell.length_c   1.000
_cell.angle_alpha   90.00
_cell.angle_beta   90.00
_cell.angle_gamma   90.00
#
_symmetry.space_group_name_H-M   'P 1'
#
loop_
_entity.id
_entity.type
_entity.pdbx_description
1 polymer ?
#
loop_
_entity_poly.entity_id
_entity_poly.type
_entity_poly.pdbx_seq_one_letter_code
_entity_poly.pdbx_strand_id
1 'polypeptide(L)' 'MEQLPTLAAAIGQNPLAEIILVMEDAAQVQDLTSVLEALTAAGVTSVQLARQGGA' A
#
# COMPACT_ATOMS: atom_id res chain seq x y z
N MET A 1 -11.14 5.18 -3.88
CA MET A 1 -10.05 5.66 -3.00
C MET A 1 -10.48 5.93 -1.56
N GLU A 2 -11.78 6.05 -1.25
CA GLU A 2 -12.26 6.39 0.11
C GLU A 2 -12.02 5.31 1.18
N GLN A 3 -11.74 4.07 0.79
CA GLN A 3 -11.51 2.96 1.73
C GLN A 3 -10.05 2.79 2.16
N LEU A 4 -9.11 3.43 1.45
CA LEU A 4 -7.68 3.29 1.71
C LEU A 4 -7.27 3.80 3.11
N PRO A 5 -7.76 4.96 3.58
CA PRO A 5 -7.47 5.43 4.93
C PRO A 5 -8.02 4.49 6.01
N THR A 6 -9.21 3.94 5.80
CA THR A 6 -9.83 2.99 6.74
C THR A 6 -9.04 1.68 6.81
N LEU A 7 -8.62 1.15 5.66
CA LEU A 7 -7.77 -0.03 5.59
C LEU A 7 -6.42 0.22 6.27
N ALA A 8 -5.77 1.34 5.95
CA ALA A 8 -4.48 1.70 6.52
C ALA A 8 -4.57 1.84 8.05
N ALA A 9 -5.62 2.49 8.57
CA ALA A 9 -5.86 2.61 10.01
C ALA A 9 -6.08 1.25 10.69
N ALA A 10 -6.80 0.32 10.06
CA ALA A 10 -6.99 -1.03 10.59
C ALA A 10 -5.67 -1.82 10.63
N ILE A 11 -4.80 -1.63 9.63
CA ILE A 11 -3.49 -2.28 9.58
C ILE A 11 -2.54 -1.67 10.63
N GLY A 12 -2.56 -0.35 10.82
CA GLY A 12 -1.75 0.34 11.84
C GLY A 12 -2.04 -0.12 13.28
N GLN A 13 -3.17 -0.76 13.54
CA GLN A 13 -3.49 -1.38 14.83
C GLN A 13 -2.78 -2.73 15.06
N ASN A 14 -2.17 -3.32 14.01
CA ASN A 14 -1.44 -4.57 14.08
C ASN A 14 0.04 -4.35 13.72
N PRO A 15 0.95 -4.25 14.71
CA PRO A 15 2.37 -3.98 14.47
C PRO A 15 3.11 -5.13 13.78
N LEU A 16 2.50 -6.31 13.64
CA LEU A 16 3.05 -7.47 12.95
C LEU A 16 2.50 -7.62 11.52
N ALA A 17 1.62 -6.72 11.08
CA ALA A 17 1.05 -6.81 9.75
C ALA A 17 2.11 -6.45 8.69
N GLU A 18 2.32 -7.38 7.76
CA GLU A 18 3.10 -7.14 6.55
C GLU A 18 2.17 -6.81 5.38
N ILE A 19 2.46 -5.74 4.64
CA ILE A 19 1.71 -5.36 3.45
C ILE A 19 2.51 -5.72 2.21
N ILE A 20 1.85 -6.40 1.28
CA ILE A 20 2.34 -6.59 -0.09
C ILE A 20 1.48 -5.75 -1.02
N LEU A 21 2.09 -4.75 -1.66
CA LEU A 21 1.47 -3.99 -2.73
C LEU A 21 1.73 -4.69 -4.06
N VAL A 22 0.68 -5.19 -4.71
CA VAL A 22 0.79 -5.76 -6.06
C VAL A 22 0.44 -4.68 -7.06
N MET A 23 1.40 -4.32 -7.91
CA MET A 23 1.21 -3.34 -8.97
C MET A 23 1.00 -4.03 -10.30
N GLU A 24 -0.07 -3.63 -10.99
CA GLU A 24 -0.25 -3.91 -12.41
C GLU A 24 0.72 -3.08 -13.26
N ASP A 25 1.09 -3.57 -14.44
CA ASP A 25 2.00 -2.85 -15.35
C ASP A 25 1.44 -1.49 -15.83
N ALA A 26 0.11 -1.30 -15.78
CA ALA A 26 -0.55 -0.05 -16.11
C ALA A 26 -0.62 0.95 -14.94
N ALA A 27 -0.16 0.57 -13.75
CA ALA A 27 -0.23 1.44 -12.57
C ALA A 27 0.66 2.68 -12.76
N GLN A 28 0.10 3.86 -12.48
CA GLN A 28 0.86 5.10 -12.56
C GLN A 28 1.68 5.31 -11.29
N VAL A 29 2.84 5.95 -11.43
CA VAL A 29 3.70 6.32 -10.29
C VAL A 29 2.94 7.18 -9.29
N GLN A 30 2.06 8.06 -9.77
CA GLN A 30 1.24 8.92 -8.90
C GLN A 30 0.30 8.10 -8.00
N ASP A 31 -0.36 7.09 -8.55
CA ASP A 31 -1.27 6.22 -7.79
C ASP A 31 -0.51 5.46 -6.70
N LEU A 32 0.69 4.96 -7.03
CA LEU A 32 1.57 4.32 -6.05
C LEU A 32 1.97 5.29 -4.93
N THR A 33 2.37 6.51 -5.26
CA THR A 33 2.74 7.53 -4.26
C THR A 33 1.58 7.81 -3.31
N SER A 34 0.36 8.00 -3.82
CA SER A 34 -0.82 8.23 -2.97
C SER A 34 -1.11 7.06 -2.02
N VAL A 35 -0.90 5.83 -2.47
CA VAL A 35 -1.08 4.63 -1.62
C VAL A 35 0.00 4.58 -0.52
N LEU A 36 1.26 4.82 -0.87
CA LEU A 36 2.35 4.81 0.11
C LEU A 36 2.21 5.93 1.16
N GLU A 37 1.77 7.12 0.75
CA GLU A 37 1.47 8.23 1.67
C GLU A 37 0.35 7.87 2.65
N ALA A 38 -0.73 7.25 2.18
CA ALA A 38 -1.83 6.82 3.03
C ALA A 38 -1.40 5.73 4.04
N LEU A 39 -0.58 4.77 3.61
CA LEU A 39 -0.02 3.74 4.49
C LEU A 39 0.92 4.34 5.55
N THR A 40 1.76 5.28 5.15
CA THR A 40 2.69 6.00 6.04
C THR A 40 1.92 6.82 7.07
N ALA A 41 0.88 7.54 6.65
CA ALA A 41 0.02 8.34 7.52
C ALA A 41 -0.71 7.48 8.58
N ALA A 42 -0.92 6.20 8.29
CA ALA A 42 -1.50 5.23 9.24
C ALA A 42 -0.46 4.52 10.12
N GLY A 43 0.82 4.89 10.03
CA GLY A 43 1.89 4.32 10.84
C GLY A 43 2.45 2.98 10.32
N VAL A 44 2.09 2.58 9.10
CA VAL A 44 2.67 1.40 8.46
C VAL A 44 4.08 1.74 7.96
N THR A 45 5.08 1.00 8.44
CA THR A 45 6.50 1.25 8.11
C THR A 45 7.12 0.16 7.24
N SER A 46 6.45 -0.99 7.10
CA SER A 46 6.92 -2.13 6.30
C SER A 46 5.95 -2.41 5.16
N VAL A 47 6.39 -2.16 3.93
CA VAL A 47 5.63 -2.40 2.70
C VAL A 47 6.54 -3.06 1.68
N GLN A 48 6.13 -4.21 1.15
CA GLN A 48 6.81 -4.90 0.06
C GLN A 48 6.09 -4.58 -1.25
N LEU A 49 6.83 -4.21 -2.30
CA LEU A 49 6.25 -4.01 -3.62
C LEU A 49 6.52 -5.24 -4.49
N ALA A 50 5.45 -5.81 -5.02
CA ALA A 50 5.49 -6.84 -6.04
C ALA A 50 4.98 -6.25 -7.35
N ARG A 51 5.78 -6.35 -8.42
CA ARG A 51 5.32 -6.02 -9.77
C ARG A 51 4.82 -7.28 -10.43
N GLN A 52 3.57 -7.28 -10.88
CA GLN A 52 3.03 -8.38 -11.66
C GLN A 52 3.48 -8.21 -13.12
N GLY A 53 4.73 -8.57 -13.41
CA GLY A 53 5.26 -8.60 -14.78
C GLY A 53 4.83 -9.88 -15.49
N GLY A 54 4.15 -9.73 -16.63
CA GLY A 54 3.86 -10.84 -17.54
C GLY A 54 5.16 -11.45 -18.08
N ALA A 55 5.21 -12.78 -18.11
CA ALA A 55 6.20 -13.55 -18.87
C ALA A 55 5.95 -13.40 -20.39
#